data_AF-A0A6N8H3F7-F1
#
_entry.id   AF-A0A6N8H3F7-F1
#
_cell.length_a   1.000
_cell.length_b   1.000
_cell.length_c   1.000
_cell.angle_alpha   90.00
_cell.angle_beta   90.00
_cell.angle_gamma   90.00
#
_symmetry.space_group_name_H-M   'P 1'
#
loop_
_entity.id
_entity.type
_entity.pdbx_description
1 polymer ?
#
loop_
_entity_poly.entity_id
_entity_poly.type
_entity_poly.pdbx_seq_one_letter_code
_entity_poly.pdbx_strand_id
1 'polypeptide(L)'
;MSAYGHHSFVEGISDLMFYELIDKIVVYEAEGVSRARTQKVDIYFNYVGQVNIDNTPEEVAEIQAQEAQTAAERLQKQRAREKACREKRKAERLAANGGEFVKKQVCPQCGKIFIPASSHQTFCSEGCCYQARQDQKQAEREAERGQHYYRQRICAMCGSTYWPGSSRSKFCSDACRKKNHNKVTLEAYHKKRVKEQTLWKSTSPVNIQT
;
A
#
# COMPACT_ATOMS: atom_id res chain seq x y z
N MET A 1 25.55 -36.82 -18.53
CA MET A 1 25.62 -35.39 -18.16
C MET A 1 27.08 -35.07 -17.89
N SER A 2 27.69 -34.31 -18.78
CA SER A 2 29.13 -34.21 -18.98
C SER A 2 29.88 -33.61 -17.79
N ALA A 3 30.90 -34.34 -17.34
CA ALA A 3 31.99 -33.79 -16.57
C ALA A 3 32.96 -33.10 -17.56
N TYR A 4 32.81 -31.80 -17.76
CA TYR A 4 33.84 -30.99 -18.39
C TYR A 4 34.80 -30.53 -17.30
N GLY A 5 35.89 -31.28 -17.12
CA GLY A 5 37.05 -30.79 -16.39
C GLY A 5 37.59 -29.58 -17.13
N HIS A 6 37.60 -28.42 -16.46
CA HIS A 6 38.40 -27.28 -16.89
C HIS A 6 39.87 -27.69 -16.76
N HIS A 7 40.45 -28.17 -17.85
CA HIS A 7 41.88 -28.42 -17.96
C HIS A 7 42.54 -27.03 -18.11
N SER A 8 42.83 -26.37 -16.99
CA SER A 8 43.67 -25.17 -16.99
C SER A 8 45.08 -25.61 -17.35
N PHE A 9 45.38 -25.55 -18.65
CA PHE A 9 46.71 -25.72 -19.20
C PHE A 9 47.57 -24.53 -18.74
N VAL A 10 48.27 -24.71 -17.62
CA VAL A 10 49.33 -23.77 -17.23
C VAL A 10 50.60 -24.26 -17.91
N GLU A 11 50.79 -23.86 -19.17
CA GLU A 11 52.14 -23.81 -19.72
C GLU A 11 52.90 -22.77 -18.90
N GLY A 12 53.93 -23.21 -18.16
CA GLY A 12 54.83 -22.29 -17.50
C GLY A 12 55.40 -21.33 -18.54
N ILE A 13 55.53 -20.06 -18.18
CA ILE A 13 56.15 -19.06 -19.06
C ILE A 13 57.54 -19.58 -19.41
N SER A 14 57.78 -19.87 -20.69
CA SER A 14 59.10 -20.29 -21.13
C SER A 14 60.08 -19.12 -20.97
N ASP A 15 61.36 -19.41 -20.70
CA ASP A 15 62.38 -18.35 -20.56
C ASP A 15 62.37 -17.39 -21.74
N LEU A 16 62.14 -17.90 -22.96
CA LEU A 16 61.97 -17.11 -24.19
C LEU A 16 60.79 -16.13 -24.12
N MET A 17 59.63 -16.60 -23.66
CA MET A 17 58.46 -15.74 -23.45
C MET A 17 58.70 -14.69 -22.35
N PHE A 18 59.53 -15.00 -21.36
CA PHE A 18 59.88 -14.07 -20.29
C PHE A 18 60.77 -12.92 -20.79
N TYR A 19 61.71 -13.21 -21.69
CA TYR A 19 62.57 -12.18 -22.31
C TYR A 19 61.80 -11.24 -23.24
N GLU A 20 60.75 -11.72 -23.91
CA GLU A 20 59.90 -10.89 -24.77
C GLU A 20 58.94 -9.98 -23.98
N LEU A 21 58.56 -10.39 -22.77
CA LEU A 21 57.65 -9.66 -21.90
C LEU A 21 58.32 -8.45 -21.21
N ILE A 22 59.61 -8.55 -20.92
CA ILE A 22 60.36 -7.51 -20.22
C ILE A 22 60.85 -6.47 -21.23
N ASP A 23 60.34 -5.24 -21.10
CA ASP A 23 60.77 -4.09 -21.92
C ASP A 23 62.15 -3.59 -21.48
N LYS A 24 62.29 -3.29 -20.18
CA LYS A 24 63.55 -2.81 -19.62
C LYS A 24 63.71 -3.19 -18.15
N ILE A 25 64.95 -3.51 -17.77
CA ILE A 25 65.34 -3.73 -16.38
C ILE A 25 66.28 -2.59 -15.99
N VAL A 26 65.87 -1.80 -15.01
CA VAL A 26 66.69 -0.72 -14.45
C VAL A 26 67.24 -1.20 -13.12
N VAL A 27 68.55 -1.46 -13.10
CA VAL A 27 69.28 -1.88 -11.91
C VAL A 27 69.98 -0.67 -11.32
N TYR A 28 69.65 -0.32 -10.08
CA TYR A 28 70.29 0.79 -9.38
C TYR A 28 71.59 0.34 -8.72
N GLU A 29 72.44 1.32 -8.41
CA GLU A 29 73.64 1.08 -7.60
C GLU A 29 73.24 0.45 -6.26
N ALA A 30 74.02 -0.53 -5.85
CA ALA A 30 73.72 -1.25 -4.63
C ALA A 30 74.15 -0.43 -3.42
N GLU A 31 73.27 -0.33 -2.44
CA GLU A 31 73.54 0.38 -1.20
C GLU A 31 74.00 -0.62 -0.13
N GLY A 32 75.06 -0.28 0.60
CA GLY A 32 75.62 -1.06 1.70
C GLY A 32 76.83 -1.92 1.33
N VAL A 33 77.58 -2.36 2.34
CA VAL A 33 78.80 -3.16 2.18
C VAL A 33 78.61 -4.51 2.86
N SER A 34 78.98 -5.59 2.17
CA SER A 34 78.90 -7.01 2.61
C SER A 34 77.48 -7.63 2.62
N ARG A 35 77.11 -8.39 3.67
CA ARG A 35 75.91 -9.26 3.73
C ARG A 35 74.57 -8.52 3.81
N ALA A 36 74.57 -7.20 4.03
CA ALA A 36 73.37 -6.36 4.06
C ALA A 36 73.19 -5.52 2.77
N ARG A 37 73.90 -5.88 1.68
CA ARG A 37 73.80 -5.20 0.39
C ARG A 37 72.39 -5.36 -0.18
N THR A 38 71.66 -4.25 -0.31
CA THR A 38 70.35 -4.21 -0.96
C THR A 38 70.47 -3.55 -2.31
N GLN A 39 69.89 -4.17 -3.34
CA GLN A 39 69.90 -3.65 -4.69
C GLN A 39 68.47 -3.46 -5.16
N LYS A 40 68.14 -2.22 -5.52
CA LYS A 40 66.84 -1.90 -6.11
C LYS A 40 66.86 -2.27 -7.60
N VAL A 41 65.84 -2.99 -8.04
CA VAL A 41 65.65 -3.36 -9.45
C VAL A 41 64.22 -3.02 -9.83
N ASP A 42 64.07 -2.12 -10.79
CA ASP A 42 62.77 -1.77 -11.38
C ASP A 42 62.65 -2.51 -12.73
N ILE A 43 61.71 -3.45 -12.84
CA ILE A 43 61.42 -4.19 -14.08
C ILE A 43 60.19 -3.57 -14.73
N TYR A 44 60.32 -3.18 -15.98
CA TYR A 44 59.24 -2.62 -16.79
C TYR A 44 58.82 -3.65 -17.83
N PHE A 45 57.52 -3.91 -17.91
CA PHE A 45 56.94 -4.88 -18.83
C PHE A 45 56.41 -4.17 -20.08
N ASN A 46 56.64 -4.76 -21.26
CA ASN A 46 56.04 -4.32 -22.51
C ASN A 46 54.58 -4.80 -22.48
N TYR A 47 53.62 -3.88 -22.50
CA TYR A 47 52.24 -4.11 -22.04
C TYR A 47 51.53 -5.28 -22.75
N VAL A 48 51.18 -6.35 -22.01
CA VAL A 48 50.39 -7.50 -22.52
C VAL A 48 49.04 -7.58 -21.79
N GLY A 49 48.00 -7.02 -22.41
CA GLY A 49 46.59 -7.38 -22.15
C GLY A 49 45.98 -7.00 -20.79
N GLN A 50 44.71 -7.40 -20.60
CA GLN A 50 43.99 -7.27 -19.33
C GLN A 50 44.56 -8.27 -18.31
N VAL A 51 45.26 -7.77 -17.29
CA VAL A 51 45.64 -8.56 -16.13
C VAL A 51 44.43 -8.66 -15.19
N ASN A 52 43.72 -9.78 -15.25
CA ASN A 52 42.73 -10.12 -14.23
C ASN A 52 43.47 -10.74 -13.04
N ILE A 53 43.76 -9.93 -12.03
CA ILE A 53 44.18 -10.43 -10.72
C ILE A 53 42.90 -10.94 -10.06
N ASP A 54 42.57 -12.19 -10.33
CA ASP A 54 41.47 -12.84 -9.62
C ASP A 54 41.91 -12.98 -8.16
N ASN A 55 41.20 -12.29 -7.25
CA ASN A 55 41.47 -12.41 -5.82
C ASN A 55 41.42 -13.88 -5.42
N THR A 56 42.40 -14.31 -4.64
CA THR A 56 42.42 -15.67 -4.12
C THR A 56 41.16 -15.90 -3.26
N PRO A 57 40.65 -17.14 -3.16
CA PRO A 57 39.45 -17.43 -2.37
C PRO A 57 39.59 -17.03 -0.89
N GLU A 58 40.83 -17.01 -0.36
CA GLU A 58 41.15 -16.54 0.98
C GLU A 58 40.97 -15.02 1.13
N GLU A 59 41.52 -14.23 0.19
CA GLU A 59 41.34 -12.77 0.17
C GLU A 59 39.87 -12.36 0.00
N VAL A 60 39.10 -13.10 -0.81
CA VAL A 60 37.66 -12.87 -0.95
C VAL A 60 36.92 -13.11 0.37
N ALA A 61 37.28 -14.15 1.13
CA ALA A 61 36.68 -14.44 2.43
C ALA A 61 37.01 -13.36 3.47
N GLU A 62 38.23 -12.83 3.47
CA GLU A 62 38.65 -11.73 4.35
C GLU A 62 37.91 -10.41 4.03
N ILE A 63 37.78 -10.07 2.74
CA ILE A 63 37.00 -8.91 2.30
C ILE A 63 35.54 -9.05 2.76
N GLN A 64 34.93 -10.21 2.54
CA GLN A 64 33.55 -10.47 2.97
C GLN A 64 33.40 -10.38 4.49
N ALA A 65 34.37 -10.90 5.26
CA ALA A 65 34.35 -10.79 6.71
C ALA A 65 34.47 -9.34 7.19
N GLN A 66 35.34 -8.54 6.57
CA GLN A 66 35.53 -7.13 6.89
C GLN A 66 34.31 -6.27 6.49
N GLU A 67 33.69 -6.57 5.34
CA GLU A 67 32.45 -5.96 4.90
C GLU A 67 31.29 -6.32 5.85
N ALA A 68 31.19 -7.58 6.27
CA ALA A 68 30.18 -8.04 7.22
C ALA A 68 30.34 -7.36 8.59
N GLN A 69 31.57 -7.22 9.09
CA GLN A 69 31.86 -6.47 10.32
C GLN A 69 31.47 -5.00 10.19
N THR A 70 31.86 -4.36 9.08
CA THR A 70 31.54 -2.95 8.81
C THR A 70 30.02 -2.74 8.68
N ALA A 71 29.32 -3.67 8.02
CA ALA A 71 27.86 -3.64 7.89
C ALA A 71 27.18 -3.82 9.25
N ALA A 72 27.67 -4.74 10.09
CA ALA A 72 27.16 -4.94 11.45
C ALA A 72 27.36 -3.68 12.32
N GLU A 73 28.53 -3.04 12.24
CA GLU A 73 28.81 -1.79 12.98
C GLU A 73 27.90 -0.64 12.51
N ARG A 74 27.72 -0.48 11.19
CA ARG A 74 26.79 0.50 10.61
C ARG A 74 25.37 0.27 11.10
N LEU A 75 24.91 -0.99 11.13
CA LEU A 75 23.59 -1.36 11.62
C LEU A 75 23.43 -1.08 13.12
N GLN A 76 24.44 -1.35 13.93
CA GLN A 76 24.42 -1.02 15.37
C GLN A 76 24.36 0.50 15.59
N LYS A 77 25.18 1.27 14.86
CA LYS A 77 25.13 2.75 14.90
C LYS A 77 23.77 3.28 14.48
N GLN A 78 23.15 2.71 13.46
CA GLN A 78 21.80 3.07 13.03
C GLN A 78 20.77 2.77 14.13
N ARG A 79 20.78 1.56 14.70
CA ARG A 79 19.87 1.18 15.79
C ARG A 79 20.02 2.09 17.02
N ALA A 80 21.25 2.45 17.38
CA ALA A 80 21.51 3.37 18.49
C ALA A 80 20.96 4.78 18.21
N ARG A 81 21.17 5.31 16.99
CA ARG A 81 20.60 6.59 16.55
C ARG A 81 19.08 6.58 16.57
N GLU A 82 18.46 5.51 16.06
CA GLU A 82 17.01 5.36 16.07
C GLU A 82 16.46 5.28 17.50
N LYS A 83 17.12 4.54 18.39
CA LYS A 83 16.75 4.46 19.81
C LYS A 83 16.80 5.83 20.48
N ALA A 84 17.90 6.57 20.32
CA ALA A 84 18.06 7.92 20.86
C ALA A 84 17.00 8.88 20.30
N CYS A 85 16.68 8.80 19.01
CA CYS A 85 15.63 9.60 18.38
C CYS A 85 14.24 9.27 18.94
N ARG A 86 13.92 7.98 19.16
CA ARG A 86 12.66 7.54 19.78
C ARG A 86 12.54 8.03 21.22
N GLU A 87 13.62 7.94 22.00
CA GLU A 87 13.67 8.43 23.38
C GLU A 87 13.49 9.94 23.46
N LYS A 88 14.15 10.70 22.57
CA LYS A 88 13.96 12.15 22.44
C LYS A 88 12.50 12.52 22.14
N ARG A 89 11.89 11.89 21.12
CA ARG A 89 10.47 12.11 20.78
C ARG A 89 9.51 11.73 21.92
N LYS A 90 9.84 10.69 22.69
CA LYS A 90 9.06 10.27 23.86
C LYS A 90 9.14 11.33 24.97
N ALA A 91 10.32 11.87 25.24
CA ALA A 91 10.53 12.95 26.20
C ALA A 91 9.81 14.24 25.77
N GLU A 92 9.91 14.62 24.50
CA GLU A 92 9.19 15.77 23.93
C GLU A 92 7.67 15.61 24.08
N ARG A 93 7.13 14.42 23.79
CA ARG A 93 5.70 14.12 23.98
C ARG A 93 5.27 14.22 25.44
N LEU A 94 6.09 13.71 26.35
CA LEU A 94 5.81 13.77 27.79
C LEU A 94 5.83 15.22 28.30
N ALA A 95 6.80 16.03 27.85
CA ALA A 95 6.87 17.45 28.18
C ALA A 95 5.66 18.23 27.63
N ALA A 96 5.28 17.99 26.37
CA ALA A 96 4.11 18.63 25.75
C ALA A 96 2.78 18.26 26.43
N ASN A 97 2.70 17.08 27.04
CA ASN A 97 1.53 16.63 27.79
C ASN A 97 1.54 17.06 29.27
N GLY A 98 2.49 17.90 29.70
CA GLY A 98 2.59 18.34 31.09
C GLY A 98 3.03 17.25 32.07
N GLY A 99 3.81 16.27 31.60
CA GLY A 99 4.30 15.16 32.42
C GLY A 99 3.40 13.93 32.43
N GLU A 100 2.21 13.97 31.82
CA GLU A 100 1.31 12.83 31.73
C GLU A 100 1.58 12.00 30.46
N PHE A 101 1.62 10.67 30.59
CA PHE A 101 1.85 9.77 29.45
C PHE A 101 0.69 9.83 28.44
N VAL A 102 -0.53 10.05 28.93
CA VAL A 102 -1.75 10.16 28.13
C VAL A 102 -2.23 11.60 28.16
N LYS A 103 -2.38 12.21 26.99
CA LYS A 103 -2.92 13.57 26.85
C LYS A 103 -4.40 13.60 27.21
N LYS A 104 -4.79 14.46 28.15
CA LYS A 104 -6.20 14.78 28.42
C LYS A 104 -6.87 15.35 27.17
N GLN A 105 -8.07 14.89 26.87
CA GLN A 105 -8.88 15.35 25.73
C GLN A 105 -10.20 15.94 26.20
N VAL A 106 -10.77 16.82 25.39
CA VAL A 106 -12.09 17.40 25.62
C VAL A 106 -13.10 16.63 24.78
N CYS A 107 -14.14 16.10 25.39
CA CYS A 107 -15.18 15.38 24.67
C CYS A 107 -15.96 16.36 23.75
N PRO A 108 -16.02 16.12 22.43
CA PRO A 108 -16.74 17.01 21.51
C PRO A 108 -18.23 17.15 21.80
N GLN A 109 -18.84 16.12 22.41
CA GLN A 109 -20.28 16.07 22.65
C GLN A 109 -20.71 16.82 23.91
N CYS A 110 -19.97 16.66 25.01
CA CYS A 110 -20.36 17.22 26.31
C CYS A 110 -19.39 18.27 26.86
N GLY A 111 -18.28 18.53 26.17
CA GLY A 111 -17.27 19.51 26.59
C GLY A 111 -16.44 19.12 27.81
N LYS A 112 -16.67 17.94 28.41
CA LYS A 112 -15.93 17.49 29.60
C LYS A 112 -14.52 17.05 29.22
N ILE A 113 -13.56 17.45 30.05
CA ILE A 113 -12.18 16.95 29.98
C ILE A 113 -12.16 15.51 30.50
N PHE A 114 -11.57 14.59 29.74
CA PHE A 114 -11.43 13.19 30.12
C PHE A 114 -10.04 12.66 29.73
N ILE A 115 -9.64 11.55 30.37
CA ILE A 115 -8.42 10.83 30.03
C ILE A 115 -8.83 9.65 29.14
N PRO A 116 -8.44 9.63 27.85
CA PRO A 116 -8.80 8.55 26.95
C PRO A 116 -8.06 7.26 27.33
N ALA A 117 -8.76 6.12 27.30
CA ALA A 117 -8.14 4.81 27.52
C ALA A 117 -7.27 4.36 26.34
N SER A 118 -7.56 4.87 25.13
CA SER A 118 -6.84 4.60 23.89
C SER A 118 -6.61 5.89 23.12
N SER A 119 -5.52 5.98 22.35
CA SER A 119 -5.25 7.14 21.49
C SER A 119 -6.34 7.46 20.47
N HIS A 120 -7.20 6.49 20.14
CA HIS A 120 -8.31 6.66 19.20
C HIS A 120 -9.65 7.01 19.88
N GLN A 121 -9.69 7.07 21.21
CA GLN A 121 -10.93 7.39 21.92
C GLN A 121 -11.20 8.90 21.86
N THR A 122 -12.19 9.30 21.06
CA THR A 122 -12.58 10.71 20.87
C THR A 122 -13.61 11.19 21.90
N PHE A 123 -14.46 10.29 22.40
CA PHE A 123 -15.56 10.64 23.31
C PHE A 123 -15.32 10.10 24.72
N CYS A 124 -15.80 10.83 25.74
CA CYS A 124 -15.62 10.42 27.14
C CYS A 124 -16.39 9.14 27.51
N SER A 125 -17.45 8.82 26.77
CA SER A 125 -18.28 7.63 26.99
C SER A 125 -18.95 7.16 25.71
N GLU A 126 -19.41 5.90 25.71
CA GLU A 126 -20.19 5.34 24.60
C GLU A 126 -21.49 6.14 24.36
N GLY A 127 -22.14 6.61 25.42
CA GLY A 127 -23.32 7.48 25.32
C GLY A 127 -23.05 8.79 24.58
N CYS A 128 -21.91 9.43 24.82
CA CYS A 128 -21.52 10.63 24.07
C CYS A 128 -21.23 10.32 22.59
N CYS A 129 -20.59 9.20 22.29
CA CYS A 129 -20.35 8.75 20.93
C CYS A 129 -21.67 8.47 20.18
N TYR A 130 -22.60 7.78 20.84
CA TYR A 130 -23.93 7.51 20.29
C TYR A 130 -24.69 8.81 20.01
N GLN A 131 -24.72 9.73 20.97
CA GLN A 131 -25.43 11.00 20.82
C GLN A 131 -24.84 11.83 19.68
N ALA A 132 -23.52 11.98 19.61
CA ALA A 132 -22.86 12.69 18.51
C ALA A 132 -23.24 12.12 17.14
N ARG A 133 -23.35 10.79 17.04
CA ARG A 133 -23.81 10.11 15.81
C ARG A 133 -25.28 10.39 15.49
N GLN A 134 -26.15 10.49 16.49
CA GLN A 134 -27.56 10.84 16.28
C GLN A 134 -27.70 12.29 15.85
N ASP A 135 -26.97 13.19 16.49
CA ASP A 135 -26.97 14.63 16.18
C ASP A 135 -26.46 14.85 14.76
N GLN A 136 -25.40 14.14 14.34
CA GLN A 136 -24.93 14.16 12.96
C GLN A 136 -26.02 13.70 11.98
N LYS A 137 -26.66 12.56 12.24
CA LYS A 137 -27.75 12.07 11.39
C LYS A 137 -28.94 13.04 11.35
N GLN A 138 -29.19 13.75 12.44
CA GLN A 138 -30.24 14.76 12.53
C GLN A 138 -29.87 16.02 11.73
N ALA A 139 -28.64 16.50 11.86
CA ALA A 139 -28.12 17.62 11.07
C ALA A 139 -28.13 17.30 9.57
N GLU A 140 -27.76 16.09 9.17
CA GLU A 140 -27.85 15.62 7.78
C GLU A 140 -29.31 15.61 7.29
N ARG A 141 -30.25 15.17 8.13
CA ARG A 141 -31.70 15.22 7.82
C ARG A 141 -32.22 16.64 7.68
N GLU A 142 -31.78 17.54 8.55
CA GLU A 142 -32.16 18.95 8.54
C GLU A 142 -31.56 19.67 7.34
N ALA A 143 -30.31 19.34 6.96
CA ALA A 143 -29.68 19.84 5.74
C ALA A 143 -30.37 19.33 4.47
N GLU A 144 -30.80 18.06 4.44
CA GLU A 144 -31.54 17.48 3.31
C GLU A 144 -32.93 18.12 3.15
N ARG A 145 -33.68 18.22 4.25
CA ARG A 145 -35.11 18.53 4.24
C ARG A 145 -35.43 20.00 4.49
N GLY A 146 -34.53 20.77 5.11
CA GLY A 146 -34.80 22.12 5.57
C GLY A 146 -36.07 22.18 6.43
N GLN A 147 -36.97 23.11 6.08
CA GLN A 147 -38.24 23.32 6.78
C GLN A 147 -39.35 22.31 6.44
N HIS A 148 -39.13 21.36 5.52
CA HIS A 148 -40.17 20.40 5.17
C HIS A 148 -40.39 19.37 6.30
N TYR A 149 -41.61 18.84 6.45
CA TYR A 149 -41.91 17.84 7.47
C TYR A 149 -41.49 16.41 7.05
N TYR A 150 -41.49 16.10 5.75
CA TYR A 150 -41.10 14.79 5.22
C TYR A 150 -39.90 14.92 4.26
N ARG A 151 -39.08 13.86 4.14
CA ARG A 151 -37.97 13.81 3.18
C ARG A 151 -38.48 13.79 1.73
N GLN A 152 -37.61 14.18 0.79
CA GLN A 152 -37.95 14.04 -0.64
C GLN A 152 -38.21 12.58 -0.99
N ARG A 153 -39.15 12.38 -1.89
CA ARG A 153 -39.46 11.07 -2.46
C ARG A 153 -39.45 11.15 -3.97
N ILE A 154 -39.21 10.01 -4.59
CA ILE A 154 -39.33 9.84 -6.03
C ILE A 154 -40.78 9.47 -6.35
N CYS A 155 -41.40 10.18 -7.29
CA CYS A 155 -42.75 9.88 -7.75
C CYS A 155 -42.79 8.54 -8.48
N ALA A 156 -43.67 7.62 -8.07
CA ALA A 156 -43.78 6.29 -8.67
C ALA A 156 -44.27 6.30 -10.14
N MET A 157 -44.74 7.44 -10.67
CA MET A 157 -45.24 7.56 -12.04
C MET A 157 -44.33 8.32 -12.99
N CYS A 158 -43.75 9.45 -12.56
CA CYS A 158 -42.92 10.29 -13.42
C CYS A 158 -41.45 10.32 -13.01
N GLY A 159 -41.06 9.67 -11.90
CA GLY A 159 -39.68 9.61 -11.44
C GLY A 159 -39.10 10.93 -10.90
N SER A 160 -39.86 12.02 -10.92
CA SER A 160 -39.39 13.30 -10.36
C SER A 160 -39.36 13.27 -8.83
N THR A 161 -38.40 13.96 -8.24
CA THR A 161 -38.39 14.20 -6.79
C THR A 161 -39.49 15.17 -6.40
N TYR A 162 -40.09 14.96 -5.23
CA TYR A 162 -41.11 15.83 -4.68
C TYR A 162 -41.13 15.77 -3.15
N TRP A 163 -41.70 16.80 -2.54
CA TRP A 163 -41.95 16.87 -1.11
C TRP A 163 -43.34 16.31 -0.81
N PRO A 164 -43.45 15.17 -0.12
CA PRO A 164 -44.75 14.58 0.15
C PRO A 164 -45.47 15.34 1.27
N GLY A 165 -46.79 15.52 1.13
CA GLY A 165 -47.64 16.07 2.20
C GLY A 165 -48.06 15.05 3.27
N SER A 166 -47.82 13.76 3.03
CA SER A 166 -48.05 12.69 4.00
C SER A 166 -47.10 11.52 3.79
N SER A 167 -46.86 10.72 4.83
CA SER A 167 -46.02 9.51 4.74
C SER A 167 -46.52 8.47 3.73
N ARG A 168 -47.82 8.52 3.40
CA ARG A 168 -48.48 7.63 2.44
C ARG A 168 -48.47 8.15 1.00
N SER A 169 -48.07 9.39 0.75
CA SER A 169 -48.01 9.92 -0.60
C SER A 169 -46.97 9.15 -1.43
N LYS A 170 -47.41 8.67 -2.61
CA LYS A 170 -46.59 7.95 -3.60
C LYS A 170 -46.36 8.75 -4.89
N PHE A 171 -47.13 9.83 -5.09
CA PHE A 171 -47.16 10.58 -6.34
C PHE A 171 -46.95 12.07 -6.05
N CYS A 172 -46.23 12.75 -6.95
CA CYS A 172 -45.94 14.18 -6.83
C CYS A 172 -47.15 15.08 -7.06
N SER A 173 -48.17 14.57 -7.76
CA SER A 173 -49.36 15.34 -8.11
C SER A 173 -50.58 14.45 -8.33
N ASP A 174 -51.75 15.08 -8.28
CA ASP A 174 -53.04 14.47 -8.61
C ASP A 174 -53.07 13.92 -10.03
N ALA A 175 -52.40 14.60 -10.98
CA ALA A 175 -52.25 14.12 -12.34
C ALA A 175 -51.50 12.78 -12.39
N CYS A 176 -50.38 12.66 -11.67
CA CYS A 176 -49.65 11.39 -11.55
C CYS A 176 -50.49 10.32 -10.86
N ARG A 177 -51.24 10.66 -9.81
CA ARG A 177 -52.16 9.72 -9.14
C ARG A 177 -53.22 9.17 -10.11
N LYS A 178 -53.84 10.03 -10.91
CA LYS A 178 -54.84 9.65 -11.93
C LYS A 178 -54.20 8.79 -13.04
N LYS A 179 -53.01 9.13 -13.52
CA LYS A 179 -52.26 8.31 -14.49
C LYS A 179 -51.99 6.91 -13.95
N ASN A 180 -51.58 6.79 -12.68
CA ASN A 180 -51.37 5.49 -12.05
C ASN A 180 -52.66 4.69 -11.95
N HIS A 181 -53.74 5.34 -11.49
CA HIS A 181 -55.06 4.71 -11.40
C HIS A 181 -55.47 4.13 -12.76
N ASN A 182 -55.42 4.93 -13.82
CA ASN A 182 -55.77 4.48 -15.17
C ASN A 182 -54.87 3.35 -15.66
N LYS A 183 -53.56 3.43 -15.42
CA LYS A 183 -52.61 2.36 -15.77
C LYS A 183 -52.99 1.04 -15.11
N VAL A 184 -53.20 1.04 -13.79
CA VAL A 184 -53.57 -0.17 -13.04
C VAL A 184 -54.93 -0.71 -13.48
N THR A 185 -55.90 0.17 -13.75
CA THR A 185 -57.22 -0.23 -14.28
C THR A 185 -57.09 -0.90 -15.65
N LEU A 186 -56.30 -0.35 -16.56
CA LEU A 186 -56.05 -0.94 -17.89
C LEU A 186 -55.33 -2.28 -17.79
N GLU A 187 -54.30 -2.39 -16.95
CA GLU A 187 -53.60 -3.65 -16.70
C GLU A 187 -54.55 -4.73 -16.16
N ALA A 188 -55.43 -4.38 -15.22
CA ALA A 188 -56.45 -5.29 -14.70
C ALA A 188 -57.44 -5.73 -15.79
N TYR A 189 -57.88 -4.80 -16.63
CA TYR A 189 -58.75 -5.09 -17.77
C TYR A 189 -58.09 -6.05 -18.77
N HIS A 190 -56.86 -5.78 -19.21
CA HIS A 190 -56.12 -6.66 -20.11
C HIS A 190 -55.89 -8.04 -19.49
N LYS A 191 -55.54 -8.11 -18.20
CA LYS A 191 -55.37 -9.38 -17.48
C LYS A 191 -56.66 -10.19 -17.45
N LYS A 192 -57.81 -9.54 -17.26
CA LYS A 192 -59.13 -10.19 -17.32
C LYS A 192 -59.41 -10.72 -18.73
N ARG A 193 -59.18 -9.91 -19.77
CA ARG A 193 -59.39 -10.29 -21.18
C ARG A 193 -58.51 -11.47 -21.61
N VAL A 194 -57.24 -11.48 -21.22
CA VAL A 194 -56.34 -12.61 -21.49
C VAL A 194 -56.85 -13.88 -20.82
N LYS A 195 -57.27 -13.83 -19.56
CA LYS A 195 -57.86 -14.98 -18.85
C LYS A 195 -59.11 -15.51 -19.56
N GLU A 196 -60.01 -14.63 -19.97
CA GLU A 196 -61.21 -14.98 -20.75
C GLU A 196 -60.82 -15.63 -22.09
N GLN A 197 -59.85 -15.08 -22.80
CA GLN A 197 -59.38 -15.62 -24.07
C GLN A 197 -58.69 -16.98 -23.91
N THR A 198 -57.86 -17.16 -22.88
CA THR A 198 -57.23 -18.46 -22.58
C THR A 198 -58.27 -19.51 -22.22
N LEU A 199 -59.29 -19.13 -21.44
CA LEU A 199 -60.40 -20.02 -21.09
C LEU A 199 -61.16 -20.44 -22.35
N TRP A 200 -61.55 -19.47 -23.20
CA TRP A 200 -62.22 -19.74 -24.48
C TRP A 200 -61.42 -20.68 -25.39
N LYS A 201 -60.10 -20.44 -25.53
CA LYS A 201 -59.22 -21.30 -26.33
C LYS A 201 -59.09 -22.71 -25.76
N SER A 202 -59.09 -22.86 -24.43
CA SER A 202 -59.04 -24.18 -23.79
C SER A 202 -60.34 -24.97 -23.90
N THR A 203 -61.48 -24.29 -24.07
CA THR A 203 -62.81 -24.91 -24.23
C THR A 203 -63.24 -25.07 -25.69
N SER A 204 -62.43 -24.63 -26.65
CA SER A 204 -62.74 -24.76 -28.08
C SER A 204 -62.38 -26.17 -28.57
N PRO A 205 -63.31 -26.92 -29.21
CA PRO A 205 -63.01 -28.26 -29.71
C PRO A 205 -61.95 -28.18 -30.83
N VAL A 206 -60.86 -28.94 -30.68
CA VAL A 206 -59.85 -29.09 -31.73
C VAL A 206 -60.46 -29.93 -32.85
N ASN A 207 -60.73 -29.30 -34.00
CA ASN A 207 -61.14 -30.01 -35.20
C ASN A 207 -59.94 -30.78 -35.76
N ILE A 208 -59.78 -32.03 -35.33
CA ILE A 208 -58.80 -32.97 -35.89
C ILE A 208 -59.43 -33.52 -37.17
N GLN A 209 -59.09 -32.92 -38.31
CA GLN A 209 -59.38 -33.52 -39.62
C GLN A 209 -58.34 -34.61 -39.87
N THR A 210 -58.78 -35.87 -39.73
CA THR A 210 -58.13 -37.07 -40.29
C THR A 210 -58.41 -37.19 -41.78
#